data_AF-A0A7S3QSV7-F1
#
_entry.id   AF-A0A7S3QSV7-F1
#
_cell.length_a   1.000
_cell.length_b   1.000
_cell.length_c   1.000
_cell.angle_alpha   90.00
_cell.angle_beta   90.00
_cell.angle_gamma   90.00
#
_symmetry.space_group_name_H-M   'P 1'
#
loop_
_entity.id
_entity.type
_entity.pdbx_description
1 polymer ?
#
loop_
_entity_poly.entity_id
_entity_poly.type
_entity_poly.pdbx_seq_one_letter_code
_entity_poly.pdbx_strand_id
1 'polypeptide(L)'
;MAFTSTCLWTHQLPNVSLARAEQFHRQWMRGNQPSPTPRPRRRLLSCGSASSGSPSGIDWNARRRKRIMEDLHEACQRRARLAKPPLTPEQNQRYDLKQLESGIERLELLLPGFSINIEQLSALQWADLVTDTNGVAAKLVALKGCYPNLDLVDLLQKYPKVLTLEPQELRENAYKVMELLQGAKNPEAIIQAVPELITPKILASVIITINKWYQLERDPIEVLENDPDIVRRAQVKEKERDVWGRETGETKVTVFCLTCCETGCRVLPGKRWHRCGTPLRLLV
;
A
#
# COMPACT_ATOMS: atom_id res chain seq x y z
N MET A 1 21.19 -13.36 47.84
CA MET A 1 19.93 -13.59 47.11
C MET A 1 19.98 -12.73 45.86
N ALA A 2 20.19 -13.33 44.69
CA ALA A 2 20.30 -12.63 43.42
C ALA A 2 19.17 -13.12 42.50
N PHE A 3 18.27 -12.22 42.10
CA PHE A 3 17.24 -12.48 41.11
C PHE A 3 17.76 -12.05 39.74
N THR A 4 18.18 -13.01 38.92
CA THR A 4 18.36 -12.80 37.48
C THR A 4 17.04 -13.15 36.80
N SER A 5 16.29 -12.11 36.42
CA SER A 5 15.05 -12.24 35.65
C SER A 5 15.40 -12.26 34.16
N THR A 6 15.38 -13.45 33.57
CA THR A 6 15.58 -13.66 32.13
C THR A 6 14.21 -13.79 31.47
N CYS A 7 13.70 -12.71 30.88
CA CYS A 7 12.49 -12.73 30.07
C CYS A 7 12.81 -13.27 28.66
N LEU A 8 12.66 -14.58 28.46
CA LEU A 8 12.59 -15.22 27.15
C LEU A 8 11.14 -15.17 26.66
N TRP A 9 10.83 -14.22 25.78
CA TRP A 9 9.58 -14.20 25.01
C TRP A 9 9.78 -14.97 23.70
N THR A 10 9.52 -16.27 23.71
CA THR A 10 9.33 -17.06 22.49
C THR A 10 7.86 -16.94 22.07
N HIS A 11 7.57 -16.05 21.12
CA HIS A 11 6.28 -16.05 20.43
C HIS A 11 6.24 -17.20 19.44
N GLN A 12 5.65 -18.32 19.87
CA GLN A 12 5.23 -19.41 19.01
C GLN A 12 4.10 -18.90 18.10
N LEU A 13 4.40 -18.67 16.82
CA LEU A 13 3.36 -18.32 15.85
C LEU A 13 2.40 -19.52 15.66
N PRO A 14 1.07 -19.32 15.71
CA PRO A 14 0.14 -20.38 15.39
C PRO A 14 0.29 -20.71 13.90
N ASN A 15 0.60 -21.97 13.60
CA ASN A 15 0.55 -22.54 12.26
C ASN A 15 -0.88 -22.35 11.72
N VAL A 16 -1.08 -21.32 10.89
CA VAL A 16 -2.36 -21.10 10.22
C VAL A 16 -2.45 -22.17 9.13
N SER A 17 -3.20 -23.24 9.40
CA SER A 17 -3.37 -24.32 8.44
C SER A 17 -4.07 -23.83 7.18
N LEU A 18 -3.66 -24.36 6.03
CA LEU A 18 -4.21 -24.07 4.70
C LEU A 18 -5.75 -24.20 4.66
N ALA A 19 -6.30 -25.11 5.48
CA ALA A 19 -7.74 -25.31 5.68
C ALA A 19 -8.47 -24.06 6.22
N ARG A 20 -7.82 -23.23 7.05
CA ARG A 20 -8.41 -22.01 7.61
C ARG A 20 -8.45 -20.88 6.57
N ALA A 21 -7.45 -20.83 5.68
CA ALA A 21 -7.46 -19.92 4.53
C ALA A 21 -8.57 -20.29 3.53
N GLU A 22 -8.78 -21.58 3.26
CA GLU A 22 -9.89 -22.04 2.41
C GLU A 22 -11.27 -21.75 3.00
N GLN A 23 -11.45 -21.93 4.32
CA GLN A 23 -12.70 -21.57 5.00
C GLN A 23 -12.99 -20.07 4.92
N PHE A 24 -11.97 -19.23 5.10
CA PHE A 24 -12.10 -17.79 4.97
C PHE A 24 -12.50 -17.38 3.54
N HIS A 25 -11.88 -17.98 2.51
CA HIS A 25 -12.24 -17.73 1.11
C HIS A 25 -13.70 -18.12 0.80
N ARG A 26 -14.18 -19.27 1.30
CA ARG A 26 -15.59 -19.69 1.16
C ARG A 26 -16.58 -18.78 1.89
N GLN A 27 -16.16 -18.15 2.98
CA GLN A 27 -16.99 -17.19 3.71
C GLN A 27 -17.02 -15.83 2.99
N TRP A 28 -15.88 -15.40 2.46
CA TRP A 28 -15.75 -14.17 1.66
C TRP A 28 -16.63 -14.19 0.40
N MET A 29 -16.66 -15.30 -0.33
CA MET A 29 -17.52 -15.47 -1.52
C MET A 29 -19.03 -15.39 -1.22
N ARG A 30 -19.45 -15.58 0.04
CA ARG A 30 -20.86 -15.46 0.44
C ARG A 30 -21.27 -14.06 0.88
N GLY A 31 -20.33 -13.25 1.38
CA GLY A 31 -20.63 -11.90 1.90
C GLY A 31 -20.71 -10.81 0.83
N ASN A 32 -20.11 -11.03 -0.35
CA ASN A 32 -19.97 -10.02 -1.41
C ASN A 32 -20.97 -10.16 -2.56
N GLN A 33 -22.10 -10.87 -2.39
CA GLN A 33 -23.17 -10.80 -3.39
C GLN A 33 -23.93 -9.49 -3.24
N PRO A 34 -23.90 -8.57 -4.23
CA PRO A 34 -24.76 -7.40 -4.21
C PRO A 34 -26.21 -7.86 -4.21
N SER A 35 -26.98 -7.39 -3.22
CA SER A 35 -28.41 -7.66 -3.14
C SER A 35 -29.10 -7.18 -4.43
N PRO A 36 -29.93 -8.03 -5.07
CA PRO A 36 -30.63 -7.62 -6.29
C PRO A 36 -31.62 -6.52 -5.93
N THR A 37 -31.32 -5.28 -6.33
CA THR A 37 -32.24 -4.17 -6.20
C THR A 37 -33.46 -4.42 -7.11
N PRO A 38 -34.69 -4.27 -6.60
CA PRO A 38 -35.90 -4.48 -7.39
C PRO A 38 -36.02 -3.39 -8.46
N ARG A 39 -35.74 -3.73 -9.72
CA ARG A 39 -35.97 -2.84 -10.86
C ARG A 39 -37.47 -2.68 -11.12
N PRO A 40 -37.96 -1.47 -11.45
CA PRO A 40 -39.32 -1.26 -11.89
C PRO A 40 -39.58 -1.96 -13.23
N ARG A 41 -40.65 -2.77 -13.29
CA ARG A 41 -41.11 -3.50 -14.47
C ARG A 41 -41.53 -2.52 -15.58
N ARG A 42 -40.66 -2.26 -16.56
CA ARG A 42 -41.06 -1.79 -17.90
C ARG A 42 -41.30 -3.01 -18.78
N ARG A 43 -42.56 -3.23 -19.16
CA ARG A 43 -42.92 -4.11 -20.29
C ARG A 43 -42.38 -3.48 -21.56
N LEU A 44 -41.44 -4.13 -22.23
CA LEU A 44 -41.11 -3.87 -23.61
C LEU A 44 -41.11 -5.17 -24.41
N LEU A 45 -41.58 -5.02 -25.63
CA LEU A 45 -41.92 -6.03 -26.61
C LEU A 45 -40.73 -6.91 -26.96
N SER A 46 -41.04 -8.20 -27.13
CA SER A 46 -40.14 -9.25 -27.57
C SER A 46 -39.81 -9.04 -29.06
N CYS A 47 -38.59 -8.58 -29.31
CA CYS A 47 -37.95 -8.65 -30.63
C CYS A 47 -36.92 -9.76 -30.55
N GLY A 48 -37.04 -10.79 -31.40
CA GLY A 48 -36.16 -11.94 -31.41
C GLY A 48 -34.71 -11.55 -31.66
N SER A 49 -33.86 -11.77 -30.66
CA SER A 49 -32.41 -11.61 -30.77
C SER A 49 -31.82 -12.86 -31.43
N ALA A 50 -31.72 -12.81 -32.76
CA ALA A 50 -30.81 -13.69 -33.49
C ALA A 50 -29.38 -13.47 -32.95
N SER A 51 -28.76 -14.54 -32.48
CA SER A 51 -27.37 -14.59 -32.02
C SER A 51 -26.43 -14.33 -33.19
N SER A 52 -26.22 -13.06 -33.53
CA SER A 52 -25.15 -12.63 -34.43
C SER A 52 -23.83 -12.84 -33.72
N GLY A 53 -23.11 -13.91 -34.07
CA GLY A 53 -21.72 -14.13 -33.68
C GLY A 53 -20.86 -13.00 -34.24
N SER A 54 -20.59 -11.99 -33.41
CA SER A 54 -19.63 -10.94 -33.75
C SER A 54 -18.24 -11.57 -33.86
N PRO A 55 -17.51 -11.33 -34.97
CA PRO A 55 -16.21 -11.91 -35.21
C PRO A 55 -15.19 -11.35 -34.24
N SER A 56 -14.47 -12.25 -33.56
CA SER A 56 -13.13 -12.07 -32.99
C SER A 56 -12.79 -10.66 -32.50
N GLY A 57 -13.56 -10.18 -31.51
CA GLY A 57 -13.18 -9.02 -30.72
C GLY A 57 -11.79 -9.27 -30.11
N ILE A 58 -10.84 -8.38 -30.38
CA ILE A 58 -9.50 -8.42 -29.80
C ILE A 58 -9.64 -8.52 -28.29
N ASP A 59 -9.16 -9.63 -27.70
CA ASP A 59 -9.09 -9.78 -26.26
C ASP A 59 -7.98 -8.88 -25.70
N TRP A 60 -8.35 -7.67 -25.34
CA TRP A 60 -7.47 -6.68 -24.73
C TRP A 60 -6.88 -7.16 -23.40
N ASN A 61 -7.59 -8.01 -22.65
CA ASN A 61 -7.13 -8.54 -21.38
C ASN A 61 -6.03 -9.56 -21.60
N ALA A 62 -6.20 -10.49 -22.55
CA ALA A 62 -5.15 -11.43 -22.94
C ALA A 62 -3.88 -10.71 -23.42
N ARG A 63 -4.02 -9.65 -24.25
CA ARG A 63 -2.88 -8.83 -24.70
C ARG A 63 -2.19 -8.10 -23.54
N ARG A 64 -2.95 -7.52 -22.60
CA ARG A 64 -2.39 -6.86 -21.41
C ARG A 64 -1.63 -7.87 -20.54
N ARG A 65 -2.24 -9.02 -20.27
CA ARG A 65 -1.63 -10.09 -19.46
C ARG A 65 -0.34 -10.60 -20.08
N LYS A 66 -0.29 -10.78 -21.39
CA LYS A 66 0.94 -11.14 -22.12
C LYS A 66 2.06 -10.11 -21.92
N ARG A 67 1.78 -8.81 -22.08
CA ARG A 67 2.77 -7.74 -21.84
C ARG A 67 3.28 -7.74 -20.40
N ILE A 68 2.37 -7.84 -19.43
CA ILE A 68 2.75 -7.90 -18.02
C ILE A 68 3.66 -9.11 -17.77
N MET A 69 3.31 -10.29 -18.29
CA MET A 69 4.13 -11.49 -18.14
C MET A 69 5.55 -11.32 -18.72
N GLU A 70 5.66 -10.72 -19.92
CA GLU A 70 6.95 -10.42 -20.55
C GLU A 70 7.78 -9.45 -19.70
N ASP A 71 7.16 -8.36 -19.19
CA ASP A 71 7.83 -7.37 -18.34
C ASP A 71 8.32 -7.96 -17.01
N LEU A 72 7.50 -8.81 -16.36
CA LEU A 72 7.88 -9.51 -15.13
C LEU A 72 9.06 -10.45 -15.38
N HIS A 73 8.99 -11.24 -16.46
CA HIS A 73 10.06 -12.18 -16.79
C HIS A 73 11.38 -11.46 -17.13
N GLU A 74 11.32 -10.36 -17.90
CA GLU A 74 12.50 -9.57 -18.22
C GLU A 74 13.13 -8.95 -16.95
N ALA A 75 12.31 -8.43 -16.03
CA ALA A 75 12.79 -7.89 -14.76
C ALA A 75 13.51 -8.94 -13.91
N CYS A 76 12.97 -10.16 -13.84
CA CYS A 76 13.60 -11.29 -13.16
C CYS A 76 14.93 -11.69 -13.81
N GLN A 77 14.97 -11.81 -15.14
CA GLN A 77 16.21 -12.10 -15.86
C GLN A 77 17.28 -11.01 -15.62
N ARG A 78 16.87 -9.74 -15.60
CA ARG A 78 17.77 -8.61 -15.34
C ARG A 78 18.36 -8.70 -13.93
N ARG A 79 17.54 -9.00 -12.91
CA ARG A 79 18.02 -9.28 -11.54
C ARG A 79 19.02 -10.43 -11.52
N ALA A 80 18.73 -11.52 -12.22
CA ALA A 80 19.61 -12.70 -12.25
C ALA A 80 20.99 -12.38 -12.83
N ARG A 81 21.08 -11.55 -13.87
CA ARG A 81 22.35 -11.10 -14.48
C ARG A 81 23.15 -10.15 -13.58
N LEU A 82 22.48 -9.34 -12.77
CA LEU A 82 23.11 -8.32 -11.93
C LEU A 82 23.46 -8.82 -10.51
N ALA A 83 22.90 -9.95 -10.08
CA ALA A 83 23.08 -10.48 -8.74
C ALA A 83 24.55 -10.85 -8.45
N LYS A 84 25.04 -10.41 -7.29
CA LYS A 84 26.36 -10.76 -6.76
C LYS A 84 26.17 -11.15 -5.29
N PRO A 85 26.32 -12.44 -4.92
CA PRO A 85 26.69 -13.58 -5.76
C PRO A 85 25.61 -13.96 -6.80
N PRO A 86 25.96 -14.72 -7.85
CA PRO A 86 24.98 -15.26 -8.80
C PRO A 86 23.90 -16.07 -8.07
N LEU A 87 22.64 -15.90 -8.47
CA LEU A 87 21.55 -16.71 -7.93
C LEU A 87 21.76 -18.19 -8.26
N THR A 88 21.37 -19.06 -7.34
CA THR A 88 21.41 -20.51 -7.58
C THR A 88 20.40 -20.87 -8.69
N PRO A 89 20.63 -21.94 -9.47
CA PRO A 89 19.70 -22.37 -10.51
C PRO A 89 18.28 -22.61 -9.97
N GLU A 90 18.16 -23.10 -8.73
CA GLU A 90 16.88 -23.27 -8.04
C GLU A 90 16.16 -21.92 -7.81
N GLN A 91 16.89 -20.87 -7.44
CA GLN A 91 16.32 -19.54 -7.29
C GLN A 91 15.92 -18.92 -8.63
N ASN A 92 16.70 -19.17 -9.69
CA ASN A 92 16.34 -18.71 -11.04
C ASN A 92 15.11 -19.44 -11.59
N GLN A 93 14.96 -20.75 -11.28
CA GLN A 93 13.81 -21.54 -11.71
C GLN A 93 12.49 -21.05 -11.12
N ARG A 94 12.51 -20.35 -9.96
CA ARG A 94 11.32 -19.72 -9.36
C ARG A 94 10.67 -18.67 -10.27
N TYR A 95 11.39 -18.15 -11.26
CA TYR A 95 10.92 -17.12 -12.18
C TYR A 95 10.66 -17.66 -13.60
N ASP A 96 10.38 -18.96 -13.72
CA ASP A 96 9.93 -19.57 -14.97
C ASP A 96 8.59 -18.97 -15.43
N LEU A 97 8.41 -18.83 -16.75
CA LEU A 97 7.22 -18.21 -17.35
C LEU A 97 5.93 -18.91 -16.92
N LYS A 98 5.95 -20.24 -16.85
CA LYS A 98 4.80 -21.04 -16.42
C LYS A 98 4.44 -20.79 -14.96
N GLN A 99 5.44 -20.59 -14.09
CA GLN A 99 5.22 -20.30 -12.68
C GLN A 99 4.63 -18.90 -12.52
N LEU A 100 5.18 -17.90 -13.21
CA LEU A 100 4.63 -16.53 -13.22
C LEU A 100 3.19 -16.51 -13.72
N GLU A 101 2.90 -17.21 -14.82
CA GLU A 101 1.54 -17.31 -15.35
C GLU A 101 0.56 -17.93 -14.33
N SER A 102 0.93 -19.07 -13.74
CA SER A 102 0.11 -19.73 -12.73
C SER A 102 -0.07 -18.89 -11.45
N GLY A 103 0.95 -18.11 -11.08
CA GLY A 103 0.90 -17.19 -9.95
C GLY A 103 -0.05 -16.02 -10.21
N ILE A 104 -0.04 -15.46 -11.43
CA ILE A 104 -0.97 -14.39 -11.84
C ILE A 104 -2.40 -14.91 -11.77
N GLU A 105 -2.68 -16.11 -12.29
CA GLU A 105 -4.01 -16.72 -12.21
C GLU A 105 -4.48 -16.91 -10.78
N ARG A 106 -3.60 -17.43 -9.90
CA ARG A 106 -3.91 -17.59 -8.48
C ARG A 106 -4.17 -16.25 -7.80
N LEU A 107 -3.40 -15.21 -8.13
CA LEU A 107 -3.58 -13.88 -7.59
C LEU A 107 -4.92 -13.27 -8.03
N GLU A 108 -5.30 -13.44 -9.30
CA GLU A 108 -6.60 -13.01 -9.85
C GLU A 108 -7.77 -13.77 -9.21
N LEU A 109 -7.58 -15.07 -8.88
CA LEU A 109 -8.57 -15.86 -8.14
C LEU A 109 -8.72 -15.40 -6.68
N LEU A 110 -7.63 -15.01 -6.04
CA LEU A 110 -7.66 -14.47 -4.66
C LEU A 110 -8.33 -13.11 -4.60
N LEU A 111 -8.17 -12.28 -5.63
CA LEU A 111 -8.72 -10.93 -5.72
C LEU A 111 -9.45 -10.71 -7.06
N PRO A 112 -10.71 -11.17 -7.19
CA PRO A 112 -11.49 -10.96 -8.40
C PRO A 112 -11.60 -9.47 -8.74
N GLY A 113 -11.25 -9.11 -9.99
CA GLY A 113 -11.26 -7.72 -10.46
C GLY A 113 -9.99 -6.92 -10.16
N PHE A 114 -9.02 -7.51 -9.44
CA PHE A 114 -7.71 -6.92 -9.28
C PHE A 114 -6.91 -6.98 -10.60
N SER A 115 -6.15 -5.92 -10.90
CA SER A 115 -5.29 -5.90 -12.09
C SER A 115 -3.91 -5.38 -11.72
N ILE A 116 -2.87 -6.09 -12.18
CA ILE A 116 -1.48 -5.70 -11.95
C ILE A 116 -1.19 -4.40 -12.71
N ASN A 117 -0.62 -3.43 -12.00
CA ASN A 117 -0.15 -2.15 -12.55
C ASN A 117 1.35 -1.98 -12.27
N ILE A 118 2.16 -2.02 -13.33
CA ILE A 118 3.63 -1.94 -13.26
C ILE A 118 4.10 -0.50 -12.95
N GLU A 119 3.25 0.51 -13.14
CA GLU A 119 3.60 1.91 -12.85
C GLU A 119 3.63 2.20 -11.34
N GLN A 120 2.82 1.51 -10.56
CA GLN A 120 2.68 1.74 -9.11
C GLN A 120 3.69 0.94 -8.27
N LEU A 121 4.14 -0.20 -8.80
CA LEU A 121 5.06 -1.12 -8.14
C LEU A 121 5.97 -1.74 -9.18
N SER A 122 7.26 -1.88 -8.86
CA SER A 122 8.24 -2.38 -9.83
C SER A 122 7.89 -3.79 -10.31
N ALA A 123 8.19 -4.09 -11.58
CA ALA A 123 7.97 -5.41 -12.16
C ALA A 123 8.62 -6.53 -11.33
N LEU A 124 9.79 -6.27 -10.74
CA LEU A 124 10.45 -7.25 -9.89
C LEU A 124 9.67 -7.55 -8.60
N GLN A 125 9.16 -6.51 -7.92
CA GLN A 125 8.34 -6.70 -6.72
C GLN A 125 7.03 -7.43 -7.05
N TRP A 126 6.43 -7.13 -8.21
CA TRP A 126 5.27 -7.89 -8.68
C TRP A 126 5.60 -9.36 -8.91
N ALA A 127 6.75 -9.66 -9.51
CA ALA A 127 7.18 -11.05 -9.71
C ALA A 127 7.35 -11.77 -8.36
N ASP A 128 7.98 -11.12 -7.37
CA ASP A 128 8.10 -11.67 -6.02
C ASP A 128 6.71 -11.99 -5.43
N LEU A 129 5.73 -11.07 -5.53
CA LEU A 129 4.35 -11.27 -5.05
C LEU A 129 3.60 -12.39 -5.79
N VAL A 130 3.76 -12.48 -7.11
CA VAL A 130 3.13 -13.48 -7.96
C VAL A 130 3.70 -14.88 -7.66
N THR A 131 4.99 -14.98 -7.33
CA THR A 131 5.60 -16.26 -6.95
C THR A 131 5.22 -16.69 -5.52
N ASP A 132 4.94 -15.75 -4.62
CA ASP A 132 4.52 -16.02 -3.24
C ASP A 132 3.02 -15.71 -3.00
N THR A 133 2.15 -16.42 -3.73
CA THR A 133 0.69 -16.23 -3.60
C THR A 133 0.16 -16.54 -2.20
N ASN A 134 0.82 -17.45 -1.47
CA ASN A 134 0.44 -17.81 -0.11
C ASN A 134 0.77 -16.69 0.88
N GLY A 135 1.95 -16.08 0.75
CA GLY A 135 2.30 -14.88 1.51
C GLY A 135 1.33 -13.73 1.24
N VAL A 136 0.94 -13.52 -0.03
CA VAL A 136 -0.10 -12.52 -0.37
C VAL A 136 -1.42 -12.85 0.33
N ALA A 137 -1.90 -14.10 0.28
CA ALA A 137 -3.13 -14.49 0.97
C ALA A 137 -3.06 -14.21 2.49
N ALA A 138 -1.93 -14.50 3.14
CA ALA A 138 -1.73 -14.19 4.56
C ALA A 138 -1.78 -12.68 4.84
N LYS A 139 -1.20 -11.85 3.97
CA LYS A 139 -1.27 -10.37 4.05
C LYS A 139 -2.70 -9.86 3.88
N LEU A 140 -3.47 -10.43 2.95
CA LEU A 140 -4.88 -10.08 2.75
C LEU A 140 -5.74 -10.43 3.98
N VAL A 141 -5.51 -11.60 4.59
CA VAL A 141 -6.18 -11.99 5.82
C VAL A 141 -5.81 -11.05 6.98
N ALA A 142 -4.54 -10.67 7.09
CA ALA A 142 -4.10 -9.70 8.10
C ALA A 142 -4.79 -8.34 7.91
N LEU A 143 -4.80 -7.82 6.67
CA LEU A 143 -5.48 -6.57 6.33
C LEU A 143 -6.98 -6.64 6.65
N LYS A 144 -7.67 -7.70 6.25
CA LYS A 144 -9.11 -7.84 6.51
C LYS A 144 -9.43 -8.02 7.99
N GLY A 145 -8.51 -8.62 8.77
CA GLY A 145 -8.64 -8.74 10.20
C GLY A 145 -8.51 -7.41 10.93
N CYS A 146 -7.67 -6.50 10.42
CA CYS A 146 -7.50 -5.15 10.97
C CYS A 146 -8.56 -4.15 10.46
N TYR A 147 -9.01 -4.31 9.21
CA TYR A 147 -9.92 -3.40 8.52
C TYR A 147 -11.09 -4.19 7.88
N PRO A 148 -12.11 -4.55 8.68
CA PRO A 148 -13.18 -5.42 8.23
C PRO A 148 -14.11 -4.80 7.18
N ASN A 149 -14.26 -3.48 7.13
CA ASN A 149 -15.16 -2.77 6.21
C ASN A 149 -14.44 -2.24 4.96
N LEU A 150 -13.11 -2.27 4.94
CA LEU A 150 -12.30 -1.80 3.82
C LEU A 150 -12.47 -2.67 2.56
N ASP A 151 -12.62 -2.01 1.42
CA ASP A 151 -12.59 -2.64 0.09
C ASP A 151 -11.13 -2.82 -0.33
N LEU A 152 -10.64 -4.04 -0.11
CA LEU A 152 -9.27 -4.42 -0.41
C LEU A 152 -8.96 -4.32 -1.91
N VAL A 153 -9.92 -4.55 -2.81
CA VAL A 153 -9.63 -4.52 -4.24
C VAL A 153 -9.31 -3.08 -4.68
N ASP A 154 -10.17 -2.13 -4.30
CA ASP A 154 -9.95 -0.71 -4.59
C ASP A 154 -8.71 -0.16 -3.87
N LEU A 155 -8.47 -0.56 -2.60
CA LEU A 155 -7.27 -0.19 -1.86
C LEU A 155 -5.99 -0.65 -2.59
N LEU A 156 -5.94 -1.92 -3.02
CA LEU A 156 -4.77 -2.51 -3.64
C LEU A 156 -4.54 -2.02 -5.07
N GLN A 157 -5.60 -1.67 -5.80
CA GLN A 157 -5.47 -1.03 -7.11
C GLN A 157 -4.88 0.39 -7.01
N LYS A 158 -5.08 1.09 -5.89
CA LYS A 158 -4.53 2.43 -5.66
C LYS A 158 -3.15 2.39 -5.01
N TYR A 159 -2.93 1.43 -4.11
CA TYR A 159 -1.71 1.37 -3.29
C TYR A 159 -1.22 -0.07 -3.08
N PRO A 160 -0.69 -0.71 -4.15
CA PRO A 160 -0.21 -2.09 -4.08
C PRO A 160 1.02 -2.29 -3.19
N LYS A 161 1.73 -1.19 -2.85
CA LYS A 161 2.90 -1.20 -1.96
C LYS A 161 2.60 -1.79 -0.57
N VAL A 162 1.34 -1.80 -0.14
CA VAL A 162 0.95 -2.46 1.12
C VAL A 162 1.27 -3.96 1.10
N LEU A 163 1.25 -4.61 -0.07
CA LEU A 163 1.56 -6.04 -0.20
C LEU A 163 3.05 -6.35 -0.07
N THR A 164 3.94 -5.36 -0.14
CA THR A 164 5.38 -5.59 0.06
C THR A 164 5.76 -5.66 1.54
N LEU A 165 4.89 -5.24 2.45
CA LEU A 165 5.12 -5.30 3.89
C LEU A 165 4.93 -6.71 4.42
N GLU A 166 5.58 -7.01 5.56
CA GLU A 166 5.38 -8.28 6.25
C GLU A 166 4.02 -8.32 6.97
N PRO A 167 3.36 -9.49 7.11
CA PRO A 167 2.04 -9.59 7.75
C PRO A 167 2.01 -9.06 9.19
N GLN A 168 3.11 -9.20 9.94
CA GLN A 168 3.22 -8.67 11.30
C GLN A 168 3.32 -7.14 11.28
N GLU A 169 4.16 -6.58 10.42
CA GLU A 169 4.29 -5.13 10.26
C GLU A 169 2.97 -4.48 9.85
N LEU A 170 2.19 -5.13 8.98
CA LEU A 170 0.84 -4.67 8.63
C LEU A 170 -0.08 -4.55 9.84
N ARG A 171 -0.04 -5.51 10.76
CA ARG A 171 -0.86 -5.47 11.98
C ARG A 171 -0.41 -4.38 12.94
N GLU A 172 0.90 -4.22 13.12
CA GLU A 172 1.48 -3.17 13.97
C GLU A 172 1.18 -1.77 13.43
N ASN A 173 1.33 -1.59 12.12
CA ASN A 173 0.97 -0.35 11.43
C ASN A 173 -0.53 -0.08 11.56
N ALA A 174 -1.36 -1.10 11.37
CA ALA A 174 -2.80 -0.94 11.49
C ALA A 174 -3.24 -0.54 12.90
N TYR A 175 -2.66 -1.15 13.94
CA TYR A 175 -2.92 -0.77 15.33
C TYR A 175 -2.61 0.71 15.58
N LYS A 176 -1.42 1.16 15.16
CA LYS A 176 -1.00 2.57 15.32
C LYS A 176 -1.88 3.54 14.52
N VAL A 177 -2.28 3.16 13.31
CA VAL A 177 -3.19 3.98 12.50
C VAL A 177 -4.55 4.11 13.18
N MET A 178 -5.10 3.01 13.71
CA MET A 178 -6.39 3.04 14.40
C MET A 178 -6.32 3.82 15.72
N GLU A 179 -5.19 3.76 16.43
CA GLU A 179 -4.92 4.59 17.61
C GLU A 179 -4.89 6.08 17.25
N LEU A 180 -4.20 6.46 16.16
CA LEU A 180 -4.17 7.84 15.66
C LEU A 180 -5.53 8.34 15.16
N LEU A 181 -6.42 7.44 14.75
CA LEU A 181 -7.76 7.75 14.25
C LEU A 181 -8.87 7.47 15.28
N GLN A 182 -8.55 7.35 16.57
CA GLN A 182 -9.53 7.00 17.61
C GLN A 182 -10.72 7.98 17.69
N GLY A 183 -10.56 9.22 17.23
CA GLY A 183 -11.63 10.23 17.18
C GLY A 183 -12.55 10.16 15.93
N ALA A 184 -12.20 9.39 14.91
CA ALA A 184 -12.97 9.32 13.66
C ALA A 184 -14.21 8.42 13.83
N LYS A 185 -15.35 8.80 13.23
CA LYS A 185 -16.55 7.94 13.23
C LYS A 185 -16.36 6.74 12.32
N ASN A 186 -15.69 6.93 11.19
CA ASN A 186 -15.35 5.87 10.26
C ASN A 186 -13.89 5.95 9.79
N PRO A 187 -12.92 5.45 10.57
CA PRO A 187 -11.50 5.50 10.22
C PRO A 187 -11.18 4.76 8.92
N GLU A 188 -11.91 3.68 8.61
CA GLU A 188 -11.70 2.89 7.39
C GLU A 188 -12.08 3.67 6.12
N ALA A 189 -13.08 4.56 6.19
CA ALA A 189 -13.45 5.42 5.05
C ALA A 189 -12.33 6.41 4.71
N ILE A 190 -11.62 6.94 5.71
CA ILE A 190 -10.46 7.81 5.53
C ILE A 190 -9.34 7.06 4.80
N ILE A 191 -9.05 5.82 5.23
CA ILE A 191 -8.03 4.97 4.61
C ILE A 191 -8.44 4.56 3.18
N GLN A 192 -9.71 4.24 2.95
CA GLN A 192 -10.22 3.93 1.60
C GLN A 192 -10.04 5.12 0.65
N ALA A 193 -10.33 6.33 1.14
CA ALA A 193 -10.19 7.56 0.36
C ALA A 193 -8.72 7.87 0.07
N VAL A 194 -7.83 7.75 1.06
CA VAL A 194 -6.38 7.98 0.94
C VAL A 194 -5.58 6.78 1.47
N PRO A 195 -5.33 5.78 0.61
CA PRO A 195 -4.65 4.53 1.01
C PRO A 195 -3.24 4.70 1.59
N GLU A 196 -2.54 5.78 1.24
CA GLU A 196 -1.20 6.10 1.75
C GLU A 196 -1.18 6.27 3.28
N LEU A 197 -2.32 6.64 3.88
CA LEU A 197 -2.47 6.85 5.32
C LEU A 197 -2.44 5.54 6.13
N ILE A 198 -2.40 4.38 5.47
CA ILE A 198 -2.17 3.09 6.14
C ILE A 198 -0.78 3.01 6.79
N THR A 199 0.14 3.93 6.43
CA THR A 199 1.45 4.05 7.08
C THR A 199 1.39 5.06 8.23
N PRO A 200 1.65 4.67 9.49
CA PRO A 200 1.48 5.54 10.65
C PRO A 200 2.27 6.85 10.57
N LYS A 201 3.49 6.80 10.01
CA LYS A 201 4.36 7.98 9.84
C LYS A 201 3.74 9.02 8.91
N ILE A 202 3.11 8.58 7.81
CA ILE A 202 2.47 9.46 6.84
C ILE A 202 1.24 10.10 7.48
N LEU A 203 0.41 9.29 8.14
CA LEU A 203 -0.79 9.78 8.83
C LEU A 203 -0.45 10.80 9.93
N ALA A 204 0.54 10.52 10.79
CA ALA A 204 0.97 11.46 11.82
C ALA A 204 1.45 12.80 11.22
N SER A 205 2.24 12.74 10.14
CA SER A 205 2.67 13.95 9.43
C SER A 205 1.50 14.75 8.86
N VAL A 206 0.49 14.07 8.31
CA VAL A 206 -0.73 14.70 7.79
C VAL A 206 -1.53 15.38 8.91
N ILE A 207 -1.74 14.70 10.04
CA ILE A 207 -2.44 15.25 11.20
C ILE A 207 -1.73 16.52 11.70
N ILE A 208 -0.41 16.48 11.86
CA ILE A 208 0.39 17.65 12.28
C ILE A 208 0.23 18.80 11.28
N THR A 209 0.21 18.48 9.98
CA THR A 209 0.10 19.48 8.92
C THR A 209 -1.27 20.15 8.89
N ILE A 210 -2.34 19.36 9.00
CA ILE A 210 -3.72 19.88 9.12
C ILE A 210 -3.84 20.75 10.36
N ASN A 211 -3.31 20.30 11.50
CA ASN A 211 -3.35 21.06 12.73
C ASN A 211 -2.65 22.44 12.59
N LYS A 212 -1.56 22.51 11.83
CA LYS A 212 -0.88 23.78 11.51
C LYS A 212 -1.74 24.69 10.62
N TRP A 213 -2.46 24.15 9.65
CA TRP A 213 -3.32 24.94 8.75
C TRP A 213 -4.52 25.54 9.47
N TYR A 214 -5.10 24.80 10.41
CA TYR A 214 -6.30 25.22 11.16
C TYR A 214 -6.01 25.78 12.55
N GLN A 215 -4.72 25.99 12.90
CA GLN A 215 -4.28 26.64 14.14
C GLN A 215 -4.96 26.11 15.42
N LEU A 216 -5.18 24.79 15.52
CA LEU A 216 -5.89 24.12 16.62
C LEU A 216 -7.38 24.50 16.81
N GLU A 217 -7.98 25.31 15.92
CA GLU A 217 -9.40 25.70 16.04
C GLU A 217 -10.35 24.53 15.77
N ARG A 218 -9.89 23.52 15.01
CA ARG A 218 -10.66 22.32 14.65
C ARG A 218 -9.84 21.07 14.93
N ASP A 219 -10.54 19.99 15.29
CA ASP A 219 -9.90 18.68 15.37
C ASP A 219 -9.40 18.26 13.97
N PRO A 220 -8.09 18.01 13.80
CA PRO A 220 -7.55 17.57 12.51
C PRO A 220 -8.19 16.27 12.01
N ILE A 221 -8.68 15.40 12.90
CA ILE A 221 -9.33 14.15 12.52
C ILE A 221 -10.71 14.44 11.91
N GLU A 222 -11.48 15.35 12.52
CA GLU A 222 -12.78 15.79 11.98
C GLU A 222 -12.63 16.44 10.60
N VAL A 223 -11.59 17.26 10.41
CA VAL A 223 -11.30 17.85 9.09
C VAL A 223 -10.99 16.76 8.06
N LEU A 224 -10.18 15.77 8.44
CA LEU A 224 -9.78 14.67 7.57
C LEU A 224 -10.96 13.74 7.23
N GLU A 225 -11.90 13.53 8.15
CA GLU A 225 -13.11 12.75 7.94
C GLU A 225 -14.07 13.43 6.94
N ASN A 226 -14.20 14.75 7.03
CA ASN A 226 -15.07 15.52 6.12
C ASN A 226 -14.47 15.68 4.72
N ASP A 227 -13.14 15.80 4.60
CA ASP A 227 -12.45 16.05 3.34
C ASP A 227 -11.09 15.33 3.28
N PRO A 228 -11.08 14.01 3.04
CA PRO A 228 -9.84 13.23 2.99
C PRO A 228 -8.93 13.64 1.81
N ASP A 229 -9.49 14.19 0.74
CA ASP A 229 -8.73 14.66 -0.43
C ASP A 229 -7.89 15.91 -0.17
N ILE A 230 -8.05 16.56 0.99
CA ILE A 230 -7.19 17.68 1.41
C ILE A 230 -5.69 17.31 1.36
N VAL A 231 -5.37 16.04 1.65
CA VAL A 231 -4.00 15.52 1.62
C VAL A 231 -3.43 15.55 0.20
N ARG A 232 -4.18 15.06 -0.79
CA ARG A 232 -3.76 15.05 -2.19
C ARG A 232 -3.58 16.46 -2.73
N ARG A 233 -4.52 17.37 -2.41
CA ARG A 233 -4.45 18.77 -2.85
C ARG A 233 -3.23 19.49 -2.27
N ALA A 234 -2.83 19.15 -1.05
CA ALA A 234 -1.63 19.69 -0.44
C ALA A 234 -0.33 19.18 -1.08
N GLN A 235 -0.26 17.88 -1.41
CA GLN A 235 0.89 17.28 -2.09
C GLN A 235 1.12 17.88 -3.49
N VAL A 236 0.05 18.19 -4.24
CA VAL A 236 0.16 18.85 -5.55
C VAL A 236 0.78 20.24 -5.42
N LYS A 237 0.34 21.04 -4.45
CA LYS A 237 0.86 22.39 -4.21
C LYS A 237 2.33 22.41 -3.80
N GLU A 238 2.79 21.37 -3.08
CA GLU A 238 4.19 21.23 -2.70
C GLU A 238 5.06 20.97 -3.95
N LYS A 239 4.63 20.03 -4.80
CA LYS A 239 5.36 19.70 -6.03
C LYS A 239 5.48 20.87 -7.00
N GLU A 240 4.44 21.69 -7.12
CA GLU A 240 4.49 22.91 -7.95
C GLU A 240 5.52 23.92 -7.41
N ARG A 241 5.60 24.11 -6.09
CA ARG A 241 6.55 25.05 -5.47
C ARG A 241 8.01 24.67 -5.79
N ASP A 242 8.32 23.39 -5.85
CA ASP A 242 9.66 22.88 -6.17
C ASP A 242 10.05 23.03 -7.65
N VAL A 243 9.06 23.12 -8.55
CA VAL A 243 9.29 23.38 -9.98
C VAL A 243 9.65 24.85 -10.16
N TRP A 244 8.87 25.76 -9.58
CA TRP A 244 9.12 27.21 -9.70
C TRP A 244 10.36 27.67 -8.94
N GLY A 245 10.71 27.02 -7.82
CA GLY A 245 11.93 27.33 -7.06
C GLY A 245 13.24 27.00 -7.78
N ARG A 246 13.21 26.13 -8.80
CA ARG A 246 14.38 25.80 -9.62
C ARG A 246 14.64 26.81 -10.74
N GLU A 247 13.60 27.48 -11.23
CA GLU A 247 13.72 28.42 -12.35
C GLU A 247 14.24 29.80 -11.91
N THR A 248 14.01 30.20 -10.65
CA THR A 248 14.39 31.55 -10.20
C THR A 248 15.84 31.68 -9.75
N GLY A 249 16.65 30.60 -9.76
CA GLY A 249 18.07 30.65 -9.38
C GLY A 249 18.35 31.09 -7.94
N GLU A 250 17.32 31.36 -7.14
CA GLU A 250 17.45 31.60 -5.71
C GLU A 250 17.84 30.30 -5.05
N THR A 251 19.09 30.24 -4.57
CA THR A 251 19.62 29.15 -3.76
C THR A 251 18.87 29.12 -2.43
N LYS A 252 17.67 28.57 -2.41
CA LYS A 252 16.90 28.36 -1.19
C LYS A 252 17.34 27.06 -0.52
N VAL A 253 18.16 27.24 0.51
CA VAL A 253 18.22 26.34 1.65
C VAL A 253 16.81 26.28 2.25
N THR A 254 16.06 25.21 2.01
CA THR A 254 14.96 24.77 2.89
C THR A 254 14.61 23.32 2.59
N VAL A 255 15.52 22.42 2.96
CA VAL A 255 15.07 21.08 3.38
C VAL A 255 14.38 21.30 4.72
N PHE A 256 13.04 21.18 4.74
CA PHE A 256 12.31 21.01 5.99
C PHE A 256 12.71 19.65 6.56
N CYS A 257 13.81 19.64 7.32
CA CYS A 257 14.29 18.48 8.03
C CYS A 257 13.30 18.22 9.17
N LEU A 258 12.33 17.34 8.93
CA LEU A 258 11.33 16.92 9.93
C LEU A 258 11.97 16.26 11.18
N THR A 259 13.27 15.97 11.16
CA THR A 259 14.05 15.48 12.31
C THR A 259 14.62 16.58 13.21
N CYS A 260 14.48 17.88 12.90
CA CYS A 260 14.98 18.96 13.78
C CYS A 260 13.95 19.46 14.82
N CYS A 261 12.76 18.87 14.89
CA CYS A 261 11.70 19.37 15.76
C CYS A 261 11.76 18.86 17.20
N GLU A 262 12.58 17.84 17.52
CA GLU A 262 12.68 17.29 18.88
C GLU A 262 13.72 18.00 19.76
N THR A 263 14.64 18.78 19.18
CA THR A 263 15.72 19.45 19.93
C THR A 263 15.66 20.98 19.81
N GLY A 264 14.48 21.56 20.05
CA GLY A 264 14.34 22.95 20.54
C GLY A 264 15.26 24.02 19.91
N CYS A 265 15.46 24.01 18.59
CA CYS A 265 16.29 25.00 17.94
C CYS A 265 15.51 26.32 17.77
N ARG A 266 15.74 27.26 18.69
CA ARG A 266 15.32 28.66 18.53
C ARG A 266 16.14 29.30 17.40
N VAL A 267 15.47 29.65 16.31
CA VAL A 267 16.06 30.49 15.26
C VAL A 267 16.15 31.92 15.80
N LEU A 268 17.36 32.37 16.10
CA LEU A 268 17.62 33.79 16.37
C LEU A 268 17.77 34.54 15.04
N PRO A 269 17.03 35.63 14.80
CA PRO A 269 17.16 36.40 13.57
C PRO A 269 18.52 37.10 13.50
N GLY A 270 19.25 36.92 12.40
CA GLY A 270 20.43 37.72 12.05
C GLY A 270 21.81 37.06 12.11
N LYS A 271 21.94 35.73 12.26
CA LYS A 271 23.26 35.06 12.21
C LYS A 271 23.34 34.01 11.10
N ARG A 272 24.46 34.02 10.35
CA ARG A 272 24.80 32.99 9.36
C ARG A 272 24.91 31.63 10.03
N TRP A 273 24.47 30.60 9.33
CA TRP A 273 24.58 29.20 9.73
C TRP A 273 26.04 28.84 10.01
N HIS A 274 26.41 28.71 11.28
CA HIS A 274 27.60 27.97 11.65
C HIS A 274 27.29 26.48 11.49
N ARG A 275 28.13 25.76 10.74
CA ARG A 275 28.09 24.28 10.70
C ARG A 275 28.17 23.76 12.14
N CYS A 276 27.15 23.05 12.61
CA CYS A 276 27.26 22.17 13.76
C CYS A 276 28.20 21.00 13.38
N GLY A 277 29.50 21.24 13.53
CA GLY A 277 30.51 20.20 13.56
C GLY A 277 30.85 19.90 15.01
N THR A 278 30.09 19.04 15.67
CA THR A 278 30.51 18.44 16.94
C THR A 278 30.98 17.02 16.64
N PRO A 279 32.30 16.74 16.68
CA PRO A 279 32.78 15.37 16.67
C PRO A 279 32.46 14.73 18.02
N LEU A 280 31.77 13.59 17.99
CA LEU A 280 31.62 12.68 19.13
C LEU A 280 33.01 12.27 19.63
N ARG A 281 33.42 12.83 20.78
CA ARG A 281 34.49 12.25 21.58
C ARG A 281 33.92 11.02 22.29
N LEU A 282 34.38 9.84 21.90
CA LEU A 282 34.36 8.68 22.79
C LEU A 282 35.21 9.02 24.02
N LEU A 283 34.59 9.02 25.20
CA LEU A 283 35.30 8.77 26.44
C LEU A 283 35.24 7.27 26.69
N VAL A 284 36.42 6.66 26.78
CA VAL A 284 36.68 5.32 27.32
C VAL A 284 36.58 5.40 28.84
#